data_AF-A0A1G1EC11-F1
#
_entry.id   AF-A0A1G1EC11-F1
#
_cell.length_a   1.000
_cell.length_b   1.000
_cell.length_c   1.000
_cell.angle_alpha   90.00
_cell.angle_beta   90.00
_cell.angle_gamma   90.00
#
_symmetry.space_group_name_H-M   'P 1'
#
loop_
_entity.id
_entity.type
_entity.pdbx_description
1 polymer ?
#
loop_
_entity_poly.entity_id
_entity_poly.type
_entity_poly.pdbx_seq_one_letter_code
_entity_poly.pdbx_strand_id
1 'polypeptide(L)' 'MKASVFTDEEQLITKAVDVLVKELGPVEASRFLALPRKKRVESVKRHRQWQAQLQQEEFFDRVFGAQSKGPVRK' A
#
# COMPACT_ATOMS: atom_id res chain seq x y z
N MET A 1 -6.89 15.25 -25.81
CA MET A 1 -6.05 14.45 -24.90
C MET A 1 -4.62 14.57 -25.38
N LYS A 2 -3.71 15.15 -24.59
CA LYS A 2 -2.29 15.26 -25.00
C LYS A 2 -1.68 13.87 -24.90
N ALA A 3 -1.29 13.30 -26.03
CA ALA A 3 -0.59 12.03 -26.09
C ALA A 3 0.72 12.18 -25.30
N SER A 4 0.78 11.55 -24.12
CA SER A 4 2.00 11.50 -23.32
C SER A 4 3.02 10.69 -24.11
N VAL A 5 4.08 11.37 -24.54
CA VAL A 5 5.28 10.79 -25.14
C VAL A 5 5.97 9.99 -24.04
N PHE A 6 5.47 8.80 -23.76
CA PHE A 6 6.15 7.88 -22.87
C PHE A 6 7.41 7.39 -23.58
N THR A 7 8.52 7.33 -22.84
CA THR A 7 9.74 6.65 -23.28
C THR A 7 9.40 5.19 -23.53
N ASP A 8 10.00 4.63 -24.57
CA ASP A 8 9.89 3.20 -24.85
C ASP A 8 10.30 2.37 -23.62
N GLU A 9 9.64 1.24 -23.42
CA GLU A 9 9.79 0.42 -22.21
C GLU A 9 11.23 -0.10 -22.06
N GLU A 10 11.85 -0.54 -23.15
CA GLU A 10 13.22 -1.04 -23.14
C GLU A 10 14.22 0.08 -22.82
N GLN A 11 14.00 1.26 -23.41
CA GLN A 11 14.80 2.45 -23.13
C GLN A 11 14.68 2.88 -21.66
N LEU A 12 13.47 2.83 -21.09
CA LEU A 12 13.23 3.18 -19.70
C LEU A 12 13.89 2.18 -18.74
N ILE A 13 13.77 0.88 -19.02
CA ILE A 13 14.40 -0.18 -18.22
C ILE A 13 15.92 -0.01 -18.23
N THR A 14 16.50 0.19 -19.42
CA THR A 14 17.96 0.36 -19.58
C THR A 14 18.46 1.55 -18.75
N LYS A 15 17.80 2.71 -18.92
CA LYS A 15 18.14 3.91 -18.16
C LYS A 15 18.01 3.72 -16.65
N ALA A 16 17.00 2.98 -16.19
CA ALA A 16 16.81 2.70 -14.78
C ALA A 16 17.93 1.80 -14.22
N VAL A 17 18.33 0.76 -14.97
CA VAL A 17 19.45 -0.12 -14.57
C VAL A 17 20.75 0.66 -14.50
N ASP A 18 21.03 1.52 -15.48
CA ASP A 18 22.23 2.36 -15.48
C ASP A 18 22.32 3.26 -14.25
N VAL A 19 21.20 3.91 -13.88
CA VAL A 19 21.12 4.74 -12.67
C VAL A 19 21.34 3.89 -11.42
N LEU A 20 20.71 2.71 -11.32
CA LEU A 20 20.89 1.83 -10.17
C LEU A 20 22.34 1.36 -10.01
N VAL A 21 22.98 0.93 -11.10
CA VAL A 21 24.37 0.49 -11.07
C VAL A 21 25.31 1.64 -10.73
N LYS A 22 25.05 2.84 -11.26
CA LYS A 22 25.85 4.04 -10.98
C LYS A 22 25.77 4.45 -9.51
N GLU A 23 24.57 4.47 -8.92
CA GLU A 23 24.35 5.03 -7.58
C GLU A 23 24.56 4.00 -6.46
N LEU A 24 24.25 2.72 -6.71
CA LEU A 24 24.32 1.66 -5.70
C LEU A 24 25.52 0.72 -5.90
N GLY A 25 26.14 0.74 -7.07
CA GLY A 25 27.08 -0.29 -7.50
C GLY A 25 26.37 -1.57 -7.95
N PRO A 26 27.07 -2.44 -8.71
CA PRO A 26 26.45 -3.61 -9.34
C PRO A 26 25.87 -4.62 -8.33
N VAL A 27 26.49 -4.76 -7.16
CA VAL A 27 26.07 -5.73 -6.12
C VAL A 27 24.74 -5.31 -5.49
N GLU A 28 24.64 -4.07 -4.98
CA GLU A 28 23.41 -3.59 -4.35
C GLU A 28 22.30 -3.32 -5.39
N ALA A 29 22.64 -2.92 -6.62
CA ALA A 29 21.69 -2.83 -7.71
C ALA A 29 21.05 -4.19 -8.04
N SER A 30 21.86 -5.26 -8.13
CA SER A 30 21.35 -6.62 -8.34
C SER A 30 20.46 -7.08 -7.19
N ARG A 31 20.87 -6.83 -5.95
CA ARG A 31 20.07 -7.12 -4.75
C ARG A 31 18.73 -6.38 -4.77
N PHE A 32 18.71 -5.10 -5.15
CA PHE A 32 17.49 -4.30 -5.26
C PHE A 32 16.52 -4.90 -6.29
N LEU A 33 17.00 -5.25 -7.48
CA LEU A 33 16.18 -5.88 -8.52
C LEU A 33 15.62 -7.25 -8.10
N ALA A 34 16.34 -7.96 -7.23
CA ALA A 34 15.92 -9.24 -6.68
C ALA A 34 15.00 -9.13 -5.45
N LEU A 35 14.75 -7.92 -4.92
CA LEU A 35 13.90 -7.76 -3.75
C LEU A 35 12.51 -8.35 -4.04
N PRO A 36 11.98 -9.21 -3.16
CA PRO A 36 10.64 -9.74 -3.34
C PRO A 36 9.66 -8.57 -3.35
N ARG A 37 8.97 -8.36 -4.47
CA ARG A 37 7.88 -7.39 -4.55
C ARG A 37 6.94 -7.71 -3.40
N LYS A 38 6.74 -6.74 -2.49
CA LYS A 38 5.84 -6.91 -1.35
C LYS A 38 4.50 -7.37 -1.92
N LYS A 39 4.17 -8.66 -1.75
CA LYS A 39 2.99 -9.23 -2.38
C LYS A 39 1.80 -8.40 -1.91
N ARG A 40 0.95 -7.95 -2.83
CA ARG A 40 -0.31 -7.31 -2.47
C ARG A 40 -1.00 -8.25 -1.50
N VAL A 41 -1.12 -7.84 -0.24
CA VAL A 41 -1.98 -8.55 0.71
C VAL A 41 -3.38 -8.40 0.14
N GLU A 42 -4.03 -9.53 -0.15
CA GLU A 42 -5.41 -9.54 -0.64
C GLU A 42 -6.28 -8.69 0.31
N SER A 43 -7.21 -7.93 -0.27
CA SER A 43 -8.04 -6.94 0.42
C SER A 43 -8.71 -7.49 1.68
N VAL A 44 -9.30 -8.69 1.62
CA VAL A 44 -9.95 -9.33 2.77
C VAL A 44 -8.92 -9.71 3.82
N LYS A 45 -7.77 -10.28 3.43
CA LYS A 45 -6.70 -10.61 4.40
C LYS A 45 -6.17 -9.35 5.11
N ARG A 46 -6.01 -8.24 4.39
CA ARG A 46 -5.61 -6.95 4.96
C ARG A 46 -6.68 -6.41 5.91
N HIS A 47 -7.95 -6.51 5.51
CA HIS A 47 -9.07 -6.06 6.34
C HIS A 47 -9.17 -6.87 7.63
N ARG A 48 -9.02 -8.20 7.57
CA ARG A 48 -8.99 -9.06 8.77
C ARG A 48 -7.84 -8.73 9.70
N GLN A 49 -6.65 -8.48 9.16
CA GLN A 49 -5.50 -8.04 9.96
C GLN A 49 -5.77 -6.71 10.66
N TRP A 50 -6.41 -5.77 9.97
CA TRP A 50 -6.85 -4.51 10.57
C TRP A 50 -7.92 -4.72 11.65
N GLN A 51 -8.95 -5.55 11.39
CA GLN A 51 -9.98 -5.86 12.38
C GLN A 51 -9.41 -6.49 13.65
N ALA A 52 -8.43 -7.39 13.52
CA ALA A 52 -7.78 -8.03 14.66
C ALA A 52 -6.97 -7.06 15.55
N GLN A 53 -6.67 -5.86 15.05
CA GLN A 53 -5.98 -4.82 15.82
C GLN A 53 -6.95 -3.90 16.58
N LEU A 54 -8.26 -4.03 16.36
CA LEU A 54 -9.26 -3.18 17.01
C LEU A 54 -9.73 -3.77 18.33
N GLN A 55 -9.95 -2.89 19.31
CA GLN A 55 -10.80 -3.19 20.45
C GLN A 55 -12.25 -3.07 20.00
N GLN A 56 -12.92 -4.20 19.85
CA GLN A 56 -14.23 -4.29 19.19
C GLN A 56 -15.28 -3.37 19.83
N GLU A 57 -15.34 -3.35 21.15
CA GLU A 57 -16.32 -2.57 21.92
C GLU A 57 -16.11 -1.07 21.73
N GLU A 58 -14.88 -0.58 21.92
CA GLU A 58 -14.53 0.84 21.71
C GLU A 58 -14.81 1.28 20.27
N PHE A 59 -14.47 0.43 19.29
CA PHE A 59 -14.72 0.73 17.89
C PHE A 59 -16.23 0.81 17.61
N PHE A 60 -17.03 -0.12 18.11
CA PHE A 60 -18.48 -0.10 17.93
C PHE A 60 -19.15 1.07 18.66
N ASP A 61 -18.72 1.40 19.87
CA ASP A 61 -19.21 2.57 20.59
C ASP A 61 -18.87 3.87 19.83
N ARG A 62 -17.68 3.96 19.24
CA ARG A 62 -17.30 5.11 18.42
C ARG A 62 -18.09 5.21 17.12
N VAL A 63 -18.35 4.10 16.44
CA VAL A 63 -18.99 4.07 15.12
C VAL A 63 -20.52 4.15 15.24
N PHE A 64 -21.11 3.46 16.21
CA PHE A 64 -22.55 3.31 16.37
C PHE A 64 -23.11 4.04 17.60
N GLY A 65 -22.31 4.31 18.63
CA GLY A 65 -22.76 4.90 19.89
C GLY A 65 -23.19 6.37 19.81
N ALA A 66 -22.86 7.08 18.73
CA ALA A 66 -23.34 8.45 18.51
C ALA A 66 -24.85 8.53 18.16
N GLN A 67 -25.51 7.40 17.87
CA GLN A 67 -26.91 7.36 17.41
C GLN A 67 -27.89 6.80 18.46
N SER A 68 -27.44 6.32 19.64
CA SER A 68 -28.31 5.63 20.61
C SER A 68 -28.86 6.48 21.75
N LYS A 69 -28.46 7.76 21.89
CA LYS A 69 -29.14 8.67 22.84
C LYS A 69 -30.40 9.28 22.21
N GLY A 70 -31.33 8.43 21.77
CA GLY A 70 -32.73 8.81 21.62
C GLY A 70 -33.34 9.07 23.01
N PRO A 71 -34.33 9.97 23.14
CA PRO A 71 -34.79 10.41 24.46
C PRO A 71 -35.44 9.24 25.19
N VAL A 72 -34.96 8.96 26.40
CA VAL A 72 -35.63 8.06 27.35
C VAL A 72 -37.01 8.64 27.62
N ARG A 73 -38.06 8.02 27.06
CA ARG A 73 -39.44 8.33 27.45
C ARG A 73 -39.67 7.74 28.84
N LYS A 74 -40.07 8.63 29.76
CA LYS A 74 -40.47 8.34 31.14
C LYS A 74 -41.65 7.37 31.20
#